data_AF-A0A2V6CRW2-F1
#
_entry.id   AF-A0A2V6CRW2-F1
#
_cell.length_a   1.000
_cell.length_b   1.000
_cell.length_c   1.000
_cell.angle_alpha   90.00
_cell.angle_beta   90.00
_cell.angle_gamma   90.00
#
_symmetry.space_group_name_H-M   'P 1'
#
loop_
_entity.id
_entity.type
_entity.pdbx_description
1 polymer ?
#
loop_
_entity_poly.entity_id
_entity_poly.type
_entity_poly.pdbx_seq_one_letter_code
_entity_poly.pdbx_strand_id
1 'polypeptide(L)'
;MLEQGINRQIRRMLERFGFHAKTLSRIRMGNLRLGDLPLGHWRPLTKREIHVISSESPSPARTEKSRREGFKTGPADSSTSLVMT
;
A
#
# COMPACT_ATOMS: atom_id res chain seq x y z
N MET A 1 22.84 -3.68 3.07
CA MET A 1 21.38 -3.59 2.92
C MET A 1 21.03 -2.10 2.88
N LEU A 2 20.18 -1.66 1.96
CA LEU A 2 19.69 -0.28 1.94
C LEU A 2 18.35 -0.27 2.65
N GLU A 3 18.31 0.32 3.83
CA GLU A 3 17.08 0.41 4.64
C GLU A 3 16.31 1.71 4.35
N GLN A 4 17.01 2.72 3.83
CA GLN A 4 16.46 4.03 3.52
C GLN A 4 16.13 4.16 2.03
N GLY A 5 15.12 4.96 1.71
CA GLY A 5 14.67 5.27 0.35
C GLY A 5 15.14 6.62 -0.18
N ILE A 6 16.42 6.97 -0.03
CA ILE A 6 16.93 8.29 -0.43
C ILE A 6 17.05 8.39 -1.96
N ASN A 7 16.62 9.53 -2.53
CA ASN A 7 16.63 9.75 -3.97
C ASN A 7 18.05 9.63 -4.57
N ARG A 8 18.19 8.78 -5.59
CA ARG A 8 19.46 8.49 -6.31
C ARG A 8 20.63 8.08 -5.41
N GLN A 9 20.39 7.57 -4.19
CA GLN A 9 21.44 7.22 -3.22
C GLN A 9 22.54 6.34 -3.82
N ILE A 10 22.16 5.23 -4.45
CA ILE A 10 23.12 4.28 -5.04
C ILE A 10 23.96 4.94 -6.14
N ARG A 11 23.34 5.74 -7.00
CA ARG A 11 24.04 6.44 -8.09
C ARG A 11 25.04 7.44 -7.52
N ARG A 12 24.63 8.24 -6.54
CA ARG A 12 25.50 9.20 -5.83
C ARG A 12 26.65 8.50 -5.09
N MET A 13 26.40 7.33 -4.50
CA MET A 13 27.46 6.54 -3.87
C MET A 13 28.50 6.09 -4.89
N LEU A 14 28.08 5.56 -6.04
CA LEU A 14 28.99 5.12 -7.11
C LEU A 14 29.78 6.29 -7.73
N GLU A 15 29.13 7.44 -7.93
CA GLU A 15 29.76 8.66 -8.46
C GLU A 15 30.95 9.11 -7.59
N ARG A 16 30.87 8.96 -6.26
CA ARG A 16 31.99 9.30 -5.35
C ARG A 16 33.24 8.44 -5.59
N PHE A 17 33.07 7.25 -6.15
CA PHE A 17 34.18 6.35 -6.51
C PHE A 17 34.58 6.49 -7.98
N GLY A 18 34.05 7.48 -8.71
CA GLY A 18 34.32 7.67 -10.14
C GLY A 18 33.56 6.72 -11.07
N PHE A 19 32.54 6.02 -10.57
CA PHE A 19 31.74 5.10 -11.37
C PHE A 19 30.38 5.69 -11.75
N HIS A 20 29.95 5.42 -12.99
CA HIS A 20 28.61 5.76 -13.46
C HIS A 20 27.74 4.52 -13.65
N ALA A 21 26.59 4.48 -12.97
CA ALA A 21 25.64 3.39 -13.10
C ALA A 21 24.92 3.42 -14.45
N LYS A 22 25.29 2.52 -15.37
CA LYS A 22 24.62 2.35 -16.68
C LYS A 22 23.17 1.87 -16.49
N THR A 23 22.99 0.83 -15.69
CA THR A 23 21.68 0.24 -15.39
C THR A 23 21.57 -0.03 -13.90
N LEU A 24 20.39 0.23 -13.32
CA LEU A 24 20.10 -0.07 -11.92
C LEU A 24 18.70 -0.69 -11.85
N SER A 25 18.64 -1.96 -11.48
CA SER A 25 17.38 -2.70 -11.34
C SER A 25 17.20 -3.18 -9.91
N ARG A 26 15.98 -3.09 -9.40
CA ARG A 26 15.62 -3.58 -8.07
C ARG A 26 15.08 -4.99 -8.19
N ILE A 27 15.89 -5.97 -7.80
CA ILE A 27 15.56 -7.40 -7.86
C ILE A 27 14.76 -7.91 -6.65
N ARG A 28 14.77 -7.18 -5.54
CA ARG A 28 14.17 -7.58 -4.26
C ARG A 28 13.74 -6.36 -3.45
N MET A 29 12.65 -6.50 -2.69
CA MET A 29 12.23 -5.55 -1.66
C MET A 29 11.78 -6.34 -0.44
N GLY A 30 12.48 -6.21 0.69
CA GLY A 30 12.20 -7.03 1.88
C GLY A 30 12.16 -8.50 1.49
N ASN A 31 11.06 -9.19 1.76
CA ASN A 31 10.94 -10.63 1.50
C ASN A 31 10.36 -10.94 0.09
N LEU A 32 10.05 -9.91 -0.69
CA LEU A 32 9.57 -10.03 -2.07
C LEU A 32 10.72 -10.04 -3.07
N ARG A 33 10.71 -11.00 -4.00
CA ARG A 33 11.65 -11.11 -5.11
C ARG A 33 10.93 -10.86 -6.44
N LEU A 34 11.65 -10.28 -7.40
CA LEU A 34 11.14 -10.04 -8.75
C LEU A 34 10.79 -11.36 -9.47
N GLY A 35 11.63 -12.39 -9.29
CA GLY A 35 11.46 -13.70 -9.93
C GLY A 35 11.45 -13.58 -11.45
N ASP A 36 10.53 -14.28 -12.09
CA ASP A 36 10.38 -14.34 -13.55
C ASP A 36 9.37 -13.31 -14.10
N LEU A 37 9.08 -12.25 -13.34
CA LEU A 37 8.12 -11.22 -13.76
C LEU A 37 8.72 -10.36 -14.90
N PRO A 38 8.10 -10.35 -16.10
CA PRO A 38 8.60 -9.55 -17.21
C PRO A 38 8.45 -8.05 -16.95
N LEU A 39 9.27 -7.27 -17.65
CA LEU A 39 9.27 -5.81 -17.53
C LEU A 39 7.88 -5.23 -17.86
N GLY A 40 7.46 -4.23 -17.08
CA GLY A 40 6.16 -3.56 -17.24
C GLY A 40 4.95 -4.37 -16.76
N HIS A 41 5.13 -5.61 -16.31
CA HIS A 41 4.04 -6.44 -15.82
C HIS A 41 3.94 -6.36 -14.30
N TRP A 42 2.76 -6.72 -13.78
CA TRP A 42 2.50 -6.86 -12.37
C TRP A 42 1.79 -8.19 -12.12
N ARG A 43 1.89 -8.69 -10.89
CA ARG A 43 1.17 -9.89 -10.44
C ARG A 43 0.59 -9.67 -9.05
N PRO A 44 -0.49 -10.37 -8.69
CA PRO A 44 -0.94 -10.42 -7.31
C PRO A 44 0.12 -11.10 -6.42
N LEU A 45 0.18 -10.66 -5.16
CA LEU A 45 0.99 -11.31 -4.14
C LEU A 45 0.33 -12.62 -3.71
N THR A 46 1.15 -13.63 -3.44
CA THR A 46 0.68 -14.89 -2.88
C THR A 46 0.30 -14.71 -1.41
N LYS A 47 -0.59 -15.57 -0.88
CA LYS A 47 -0.97 -15.55 0.54
C LYS A 47 0.23 -15.64 1.49
N ARG A 48 1.25 -16.42 1.11
CA ARG A 48 2.49 -16.55 1.87
C ARG A 48 3.29 -15.24 1.91
N GLU A 49 3.45 -14.58 0.76
CA GLU A 49 4.14 -13.29 0.68
C GLU A 49 3.43 -12.21 1.52
N ILE A 50 2.10 -12.18 1.46
CA ILE A 50 1.28 -11.26 2.26
C ILE A 50 1.49 -11.50 3.75
N HIS A 51 1.45 -12.76 4.18
CA HIS A 51 1.62 -13.12 5.59
C HIS A 51 3.00 -12.67 6.12
N VAL A 52 4.07 -12.93 5.36
CA VAL A 52 5.43 -12.53 5.72
C VAL A 52 5.52 -11.00 5.88
N ILE A 53 5.02 -10.24 4.91
CA ILE A 53 5.04 -8.76 4.97
C ILE A 53 4.23 -8.25 6.17
N SER A 54 3.05 -8.82 6.40
CA SER A 54 2.17 -8.41 7.51
C SER A 54 2.75 -8.74 8.88
N SER A 55 3.57 -9.79 8.99
CA SER A 55 4.24 -10.15 10.24
C SER A 55 5.46 -9.28 10.56
N GLU A 56 6.11 -8.72 9.54
CA GLU A 56 7.36 -7.94 9.67
C GLU A 56 7.16 -6.43 9.69
N SER A 57 5.99 -5.92 9.30
CA SER A 57 5.74 -4.48 9.34
C SER A 57 5.65 -3.98 10.79
N PRO A 58 6.52 -3.04 11.24
CA PRO A 58 6.22 -2.27 12.44
C PRO A 58 4.95 -1.47 12.14
N SER A 59 3.86 -1.83 12.82
CA SER A 59 2.55 -1.20 12.66
C SER A 59 2.70 0.33 12.71
N PRO A 60 2.38 1.08 11.64
CA PRO A 60 2.04 2.46 11.83
C PRO A 60 0.66 2.43 12.49
N ALA A 61 0.58 2.87 13.73
CA ALA A 61 -0.68 3.19 14.37
C ALA A 61 -1.54 4.02 13.38
N ARG A 62 -2.55 3.39 12.77
CA ARG A 62 -3.59 4.09 12.02
C ARG A 62 -4.93 3.75 12.65
N THR A 63 -5.35 4.72 13.44
CA THR A 63 -6.69 5.08 13.86
C THR A 63 -7.75 4.72 12.80
N GLU A 64 -8.37 3.55 12.96
CA GLU A 64 -9.59 3.15 12.26
C GLU A 64 -10.77 3.22 13.26
N LYS A 65 -11.07 4.43 13.77
CA LYS A 65 -12.29 4.71 14.55
C LYS A 65 -12.76 6.14 14.29
N SER A 66 -13.20 6.45 13.07
CA SER A 66 -13.94 7.70 12.78
C SER A 66 -14.58 7.73 11.38
N ARG A 67 -15.21 6.63 10.90
CA ARG A 67 -16.01 6.73 9.66
C ARG A 67 -17.30 5.90 9.61
N ARG A 68 -17.78 5.32 10.72
CA ARG A 68 -19.08 4.62 10.72
C ARG A 68 -19.94 4.92 11.93
N GLU A 69 -20.07 6.19 12.29
CA GLU A 69 -21.21 6.69 13.05
C GLU A 69 -21.66 8.00 12.41
N GLY A 70 -22.82 8.00 11.75
CA GLY A 70 -23.36 9.21 11.14
C GLY A 70 -24.23 9.04 9.89
N PHE A 71 -25.22 8.15 9.90
CA PHE A 71 -26.48 8.45 9.21
C PHE A 71 -27.63 7.93 10.09
N LYS A 72 -28.00 8.75 11.08
CA LYS A 72 -29.25 8.57 11.82
C LYS A 72 -30.36 9.12 10.92
N THR A 73 -31.14 8.25 10.27
CA THR A 73 -32.51 8.61 9.90
C THR A 73 -33.33 8.59 11.19
N GLY A 74 -33.51 9.76 11.80
CA GLY A 74 -34.47 9.96 12.88
C GLY A 74 -35.91 10.00 12.34
N PRO A 75 -36.92 9.77 13.20
CA PRO A 75 -38.29 9.49 12.77
C PRO A 75 -39.02 10.77 12.36
N ALA A 76 -39.91 10.66 11.38
CA ALA A 76 -40.93 11.66 11.10
C ALA A 76 -42.29 10.99 11.36
N ASP A 77 -42.85 11.27 12.54
CA ASP A 77 -44.20 10.85 12.90
C ASP A 77 -45.27 11.66 12.14
N SER A 78 -46.24 10.93 11.62
CA SER A 78 -47.66 11.28 11.45
C SER A 78 -48.06 12.43 10.50
N SER A 79 -48.78 12.09 9.42
CA SER A 79 -50.23 12.38 9.26
C SER A 79 -50.68 12.52 7.79
N THR A 80 -51.69 11.71 7.45
CA THR A 80 -52.84 12.02 6.56
C THR A 80 -52.66 12.13 5.04
N SER A 81 -53.21 11.14 4.32
CA SER A 81 -54.10 11.33 3.15
C SER A 81 -54.89 10.02 2.95
N LEU A 82 -56.17 10.02 3.33
CA LEU A 82 -57.34 10.23 2.48
C LEU A 82 -57.69 9.00 1.62
N VAL A 83 -58.83 8.43 1.98
CA VAL A 83 -59.55 7.31 1.36
C VAL A 83 -59.81 7.49 -0.14
N MET A 84 -59.69 6.40 -0.90
CA MET A 84 -60.50 6.11 -2.10
C MET A 84 -60.83 4.61 -2.12
N THR A 85 -61.78 4.19 -1.28
CA THR A 85 -62.92 3.34 -1.65
C THR A 85 -63.93 3.36 -0.51
#